data_AF-A0A8H2QSB4-F1
#
_entry.id   AF-A0A8H2QSB4-F1
#
_cell.length_a   1.000
_cell.length_b   1.000
_cell.length_c   1.000
_cell.angle_alpha   90.00
_cell.angle_beta   90.00
_cell.angle_gamma   90.00
#
_symmetry.space_group_name_H-M   'P 1'
#
loop_
_entity.id
_entity.type
_entity.pdbx_description
1 polymer ?
#
loop_
_entity_poly.entity_id
_entity_poly.type
_entity_poly.pdbx_seq_one_letter_code
_entity_poly.pdbx_strand_id
1 'polypeptide(L)'
;MKRKITGLLALSLLFSLTGQVFASSRVNKEVAETAQFLYQTVDQPNFGTMAGEWTVLSLARSGERLPEGYLDSYYKRVETHVQAKNGDLSKNKFTEYSRIICALTAIGKDPRNVAGHDLVKPLSNFNSVIKQGLNGPIWALIALDTRGYDLSPIEPAQEQNSRDRMIGEILRREVKGGGWNLMGDKADPDMTAMALYALAPYKGQARVKGAIDRGVQALSDMQLPTGGYTTMGNENSESSAQAIIALTSLGIDPAKDYRFVKSDASGQKHSLVDALLSYKAPGGGFKHIHKESQANGMGTDQAMEALVALKRFEEGKSPLFNMKDVASQGGENKGGKSQEAFTDLEGNWAKDLILQSKGYGIANGSGTFQPGKAITRGEFAVGLVQGLNLSQRPGKAFKDVKDTDWYAADIKIATAHEIIFGRGDGNFDPKATITRQEAFSMLARSLNKEKADLAVLDQFKDKKDIAPWAQEACSVMVGKNLVKGRPEGLAPKAEISRAEAVQLIYQVAGVK
;
A
#
# COMPACT_ATOMS: atom_id res chain seq x y z
N MET A 1 -53.57 50.69 -18.38
CA MET A 1 -52.12 50.80 -18.15
C MET A 1 -51.78 50.16 -16.81
N LYS A 2 -50.76 49.29 -16.83
CA LYS A 2 -50.31 48.42 -15.74
C LYS A 2 -49.58 49.22 -14.65
N ARG A 3 -49.92 49.01 -13.38
CA ARG A 3 -48.99 49.16 -12.24
C ARG A 3 -49.24 48.01 -11.26
N LYS A 4 -48.32 47.04 -11.26
CA LYS A 4 -48.31 45.90 -10.35
C LYS A 4 -47.51 46.26 -9.09
N ILE A 5 -48.08 45.91 -7.94
CA ILE A 5 -47.43 45.77 -6.65
C ILE A 5 -46.80 44.38 -6.59
N THR A 6 -45.53 44.25 -6.19
CA THR A 6 -44.89 43.05 -5.61
C THR A 6 -43.48 43.52 -5.15
N GLY A 7 -42.97 43.30 -3.94
CA GLY A 7 -43.07 42.16 -3.03
C GLY A 7 -41.68 41.51 -2.93
N LEU A 8 -41.08 41.50 -1.73
CA LEU A 8 -39.74 40.99 -1.39
C LEU A 8 -39.38 39.63 -2.03
N LEU A 9 -38.09 39.44 -2.36
CA LEU A 9 -37.39 38.17 -2.16
C LEU A 9 -35.86 38.37 -2.20
N ALA A 10 -35.24 38.40 -1.01
CA ALA A 10 -33.83 38.10 -0.85
C ALA A 10 -33.68 36.57 -0.87
N LEU A 11 -33.02 36.03 -1.89
CA LEU A 11 -32.70 34.61 -1.97
C LEU A 11 -31.20 34.42 -1.80
N SER A 12 -30.83 33.89 -0.64
CA SER A 12 -29.52 33.37 -0.30
C SER A 12 -29.21 32.13 -1.15
N LEU A 13 -28.18 32.20 -1.99
CA LEU A 13 -27.59 31.05 -2.67
C LEU A 13 -26.45 30.49 -1.82
N LEU A 14 -26.82 29.67 -0.84
CA LEU A 14 -25.94 28.68 -0.21
C LEU A 14 -25.77 27.53 -1.21
N PHE A 15 -24.67 27.52 -1.97
CA PHE A 15 -24.24 26.31 -2.65
C PHE A 15 -23.65 25.36 -1.61
N SER A 16 -24.45 24.36 -1.25
CA SER A 16 -24.06 23.20 -0.48
C SER A 16 -23.06 22.35 -1.29
N LEU A 17 -21.77 22.59 -1.09
CA LEU A 17 -20.75 21.57 -1.32
C LEU A 17 -20.84 20.58 -0.15
N THR A 18 -21.77 19.62 -0.24
CA THR A 18 -21.70 18.42 0.58
C THR A 18 -20.54 17.58 0.07
N GLY A 19 -19.32 17.93 0.48
CA GLY A 19 -18.27 16.93 0.55
C GLY A 19 -18.79 15.82 1.44
N GLN A 20 -18.84 14.58 0.94
CA GLN A 20 -19.08 13.43 1.82
C GLN A 20 -17.95 13.42 2.84
N VAL A 21 -18.24 13.90 4.04
CA VAL A 21 -17.41 13.64 5.21
C VAL A 21 -17.60 12.16 5.49
N PHE A 22 -16.66 11.32 5.04
CA PHE A 22 -16.64 9.94 5.47
C PHE A 22 -16.47 9.93 6.99
N ALA A 23 -17.40 9.31 7.70
CA ALA A 23 -17.28 9.15 9.14
C ALA A 23 -16.01 8.33 9.44
N SER A 24 -15.27 8.74 10.47
CA SER A 24 -14.20 7.91 11.04
C SER A 24 -14.75 6.52 11.34
N SER A 25 -14.09 5.45 10.85
CA SER A 25 -14.50 4.08 11.14
C SER A 25 -14.51 3.82 12.64
N ARG A 26 -15.46 2.98 13.08
CA ARG A 26 -15.63 2.62 14.50
C ARG A 26 -14.48 1.79 15.06
N VAL A 27 -13.71 1.14 14.18
CA VAL A 27 -12.61 0.24 14.55
C VAL A 27 -11.24 0.87 14.36
N ASN A 28 -11.15 2.20 14.14
CA ASN A 28 -9.87 2.87 13.93
C ASN A 28 -8.87 2.63 15.07
N LYS A 29 -9.35 2.65 16.31
CA LYS A 29 -8.52 2.37 17.49
C LYS A 29 -8.00 0.93 17.46
N GLU A 30 -8.89 -0.03 17.22
CA GLU A 30 -8.57 -1.45 17.18
C GLU A 30 -7.58 -1.75 16.04
N VAL A 31 -7.77 -1.19 14.85
CA VAL A 31 -6.85 -1.31 13.72
C VAL A 31 -5.46 -0.78 14.07
N ALA A 32 -5.36 0.41 14.68
CA ALA A 32 -4.07 0.99 15.05
C ALA A 32 -3.34 0.16 16.12
N GLU A 33 -4.05 -0.26 17.18
CA GLU A 33 -3.47 -1.06 18.26
C GLU A 33 -3.03 -2.45 17.75
N THR A 34 -3.85 -3.11 16.93
CA THR A 34 -3.52 -4.42 16.37
C THR A 34 -2.42 -4.34 15.32
N ALA A 35 -2.38 -3.27 14.49
CA ALA A 35 -1.26 -3.03 13.59
C ALA A 35 0.05 -2.88 14.37
N GLN A 36 0.02 -2.14 15.48
CA GLN A 36 1.17 -1.96 16.35
C GLN A 36 1.65 -3.27 16.94
N PHE A 37 0.73 -4.08 17.47
CA PHE A 37 1.03 -5.41 17.99
C PHE A 37 1.68 -6.30 16.91
N LEU A 38 1.12 -6.30 15.69
CA LEU A 38 1.57 -7.15 14.60
C LEU A 38 2.98 -6.81 14.11
N TYR A 39 3.32 -5.53 13.87
CA TYR A 39 4.69 -5.22 13.41
C TYR A 39 5.74 -5.45 14.52
N GLN A 40 5.35 -5.41 15.80
CA GLN A 40 6.25 -5.71 16.93
C GLN A 40 6.48 -7.21 17.13
N THR A 41 5.47 -8.03 16.86
CA THR A 41 5.51 -9.49 17.08
C THR A 41 5.86 -10.28 15.82
N VAL A 42 5.66 -9.68 14.65
CA VAL A 42 6.00 -10.18 13.32
C VAL A 42 6.94 -9.16 12.68
N ASP A 43 8.12 -8.98 13.25
CA ASP A 43 9.10 -7.98 12.82
C ASP A 43 9.84 -8.38 11.52
N GLN A 44 9.92 -9.68 11.25
CA GLN A 44 10.55 -10.25 10.05
C GLN A 44 9.59 -11.18 9.28
N PRO A 45 8.48 -10.67 8.74
CA PRO A 45 7.56 -11.49 7.97
C PRO A 45 8.27 -12.15 6.79
N ASN A 46 7.93 -13.39 6.48
CA ASN A 46 8.54 -14.23 5.46
C ASN A 46 7.45 -15.02 4.72
N PHE A 47 7.82 -15.77 3.69
CA PHE A 47 6.93 -16.68 3.01
C PHE A 47 6.63 -17.92 3.88
N GLY A 48 5.36 -18.29 4.00
CA GLY A 48 4.91 -19.48 4.71
C GLY A 48 3.66 -19.27 5.55
N THR A 49 2.96 -20.36 5.85
CA THR A 49 1.81 -20.37 6.76
C THR A 49 2.30 -19.93 8.15
N MET A 50 1.66 -18.89 8.71
CA MET A 50 2.07 -18.22 9.96
C MET A 50 3.43 -17.50 9.91
N ALA A 51 4.03 -17.34 8.73
CA ALA A 51 5.28 -16.59 8.57
C ALA A 51 5.05 -15.08 8.39
N GLY A 52 3.80 -14.59 8.48
CA GLY A 52 3.47 -13.16 8.44
C GLY A 52 2.95 -12.65 7.09
N GLU A 53 2.60 -13.51 6.13
CA GLU A 53 2.03 -13.04 4.85
C GLU A 53 0.65 -12.39 5.03
N TRP A 54 -0.19 -12.93 5.90
CA TRP A 54 -1.48 -12.34 6.28
C TRP A 54 -1.32 -11.03 7.07
N THR A 55 -0.30 -10.98 7.94
CA THR A 55 0.13 -9.74 8.59
C THR A 55 0.48 -8.67 7.55
N VAL A 56 1.32 -9.01 6.56
CA VAL A 56 1.72 -8.08 5.49
C VAL A 56 0.50 -7.58 4.70
N LEU A 57 -0.39 -8.50 4.31
CA LEU A 57 -1.62 -8.13 3.58
C LEU A 57 -2.46 -7.14 4.37
N SER A 58 -2.78 -7.46 5.62
CA SER A 58 -3.68 -6.64 6.43
C SER A 58 -3.06 -5.30 6.82
N LEU A 59 -1.76 -5.28 7.16
CA LEU A 59 -1.00 -4.04 7.42
C LEU A 59 -0.92 -3.13 6.18
N ALA A 60 -0.67 -3.69 5.00
CA ALA A 60 -0.63 -2.90 3.77
C ALA A 60 -2.00 -2.31 3.39
N ARG A 61 -3.09 -2.96 3.84
CA ARG A 61 -4.47 -2.55 3.53
C ARG A 61 -5.13 -1.68 4.61
N SER A 62 -4.52 -1.58 5.80
CA SER A 62 -5.07 -0.86 6.96
C SER A 62 -5.06 0.66 6.80
N GLY A 63 -4.09 1.19 6.06
CA GLY A 63 -3.80 2.62 5.98
C GLY A 63 -2.95 3.14 7.14
N GLU A 64 -2.50 2.26 8.05
CA GLU A 64 -1.59 2.61 9.12
C GLU A 64 -0.18 2.86 8.57
N ARG A 65 0.56 3.76 9.24
CA ARG A 65 1.95 4.01 8.90
C ARG A 65 2.82 2.88 9.44
N LEU A 66 3.50 2.18 8.54
CA LEU A 66 4.44 1.12 8.89
C LEU A 66 5.87 1.66 9.03
N PRO A 67 6.74 0.97 9.79
CA PRO A 67 8.17 1.26 9.79
C PRO A 67 8.75 1.22 8.37
N GLU A 68 9.67 2.15 8.08
CA GLU A 68 10.35 2.20 6.79
C GLU A 68 11.09 0.89 6.51
N GLY A 69 11.03 0.42 5.26
CA GLY A 69 11.69 -0.81 4.83
C GLY A 69 11.04 -2.11 5.33
N TYR A 70 9.97 -2.07 6.14
CA TYR A 70 9.29 -3.28 6.63
C TYR A 70 8.76 -4.15 5.48
N LEU A 71 8.00 -3.55 4.57
CA LEU A 71 7.43 -4.24 3.41
C LEU A 71 8.49 -4.58 2.34
N ASP A 72 9.49 -3.73 2.15
CA ASP A 72 10.59 -4.00 1.20
C ASP A 72 11.46 -5.17 1.67
N SER A 73 11.70 -5.27 2.99
CA SER A 73 12.43 -6.39 3.58
C SER A 73 11.66 -7.70 3.45
N TYR A 74 10.33 -7.68 3.61
CA TYR A 74 9.47 -8.83 3.31
C TYR A 74 9.61 -9.24 1.84
N TYR A 75 9.47 -8.28 0.92
CA TYR A 75 9.54 -8.55 -0.51
C TYR A 75 10.89 -9.16 -0.91
N LYS A 76 12.01 -8.65 -0.37
CA LYS A 76 13.35 -9.24 -0.60
C LYS A 76 13.46 -10.69 -0.10
N ARG A 77 12.84 -11.03 1.03
CA ARG A 77 12.77 -12.41 1.53
C ARG A 77 11.92 -13.30 0.63
N VAL A 78 10.81 -12.78 0.10
CA VAL A 78 9.99 -13.46 -0.91
C VAL A 78 10.81 -13.71 -2.18
N GLU A 79 11.51 -12.72 -2.72
CA GLU A 79 12.37 -12.91 -3.91
C GLU A 79 13.43 -13.99 -3.67
N THR A 80 14.08 -13.97 -2.50
CA THR A 80 15.04 -15.00 -2.09
C THR A 80 14.40 -16.39 -2.05
N HIS A 81 13.21 -16.50 -1.48
CA HIS A 81 12.48 -17.77 -1.39
C HIS A 81 12.10 -18.29 -2.78
N VAL A 82 11.51 -17.44 -3.62
CA VAL A 82 11.09 -17.78 -4.98
C VAL A 82 12.28 -18.23 -5.82
N GLN A 83 13.41 -17.52 -5.74
CA GLN A 83 14.64 -17.90 -6.42
C GLN A 83 15.17 -19.25 -5.94
N ALA A 84 15.20 -19.48 -4.61
CA ALA A 84 15.64 -20.75 -4.03
C ALA A 84 14.74 -21.94 -4.43
N LYS A 85 13.48 -21.67 -4.78
CA LYS A 85 12.50 -22.65 -5.27
C LYS A 85 12.39 -22.71 -6.79
N ASN A 86 13.15 -21.89 -7.52
CA ASN A 86 13.04 -21.75 -8.97
C ASN A 86 11.57 -21.52 -9.41
N GLY A 87 10.82 -20.74 -8.63
CA GLY A 87 9.40 -20.45 -8.86
C GLY A 87 8.40 -21.55 -8.43
N ASP A 88 8.84 -22.76 -8.07
CA ASP A 88 7.93 -23.84 -7.62
C ASP A 88 7.72 -23.80 -6.10
N LEU A 89 6.71 -23.05 -5.67
CA LEU A 89 6.37 -22.89 -4.24
C LEU A 89 5.78 -24.16 -3.63
N SER A 90 5.04 -24.96 -4.41
CA SER A 90 4.45 -26.21 -3.94
C SER A 90 3.89 -27.08 -5.06
N LYS A 91 4.09 -28.40 -4.94
CA LYS A 91 3.50 -29.42 -5.82
C LYS A 91 2.06 -29.80 -5.45
N ASN A 92 1.66 -29.54 -4.20
CA ASN A 92 0.41 -30.03 -3.61
C ASN A 92 -0.43 -28.92 -2.97
N LYS A 93 0.18 -27.80 -2.57
CA LYS A 93 -0.51 -26.70 -1.90
C LYS A 93 -0.58 -25.46 -2.80
N PHE A 94 -1.53 -25.43 -3.73
CA PHE A 94 -1.69 -24.29 -4.63
C PHE A 94 -2.20 -23.03 -3.93
N THR A 95 -2.75 -23.16 -2.72
CA THR A 95 -3.06 -22.02 -1.84
C THR A 95 -1.81 -21.21 -1.45
N GLU A 96 -0.60 -21.77 -1.53
CA GLU A 96 0.64 -21.03 -1.30
C GLU A 96 0.83 -19.94 -2.36
N TYR A 97 0.55 -20.24 -3.64
CA TYR A 97 0.53 -19.24 -4.71
C TYR A 97 -0.56 -18.21 -4.48
N SER A 98 -1.77 -18.65 -4.12
CA SER A 98 -2.88 -17.73 -3.86
C SER A 98 -2.57 -16.73 -2.75
N ARG A 99 -2.01 -17.20 -1.62
CA ARG A 99 -1.68 -16.35 -0.48
C ARG A 99 -0.61 -15.31 -0.83
N ILE A 100 0.49 -15.74 -1.46
CA ILE A 100 1.57 -14.82 -1.82
C ILE A 100 1.12 -13.81 -2.87
N ILE A 101 0.26 -14.19 -3.84
CA ILE A 101 -0.36 -13.26 -4.79
C ILE A 101 -1.15 -12.17 -4.05
N CYS A 102 -1.95 -12.53 -3.05
CA CYS A 102 -2.70 -11.56 -2.25
C CYS A 102 -1.76 -10.60 -1.50
N ALA A 103 -0.73 -11.12 -0.83
CA ALA A 103 0.23 -10.28 -0.08
C ALA A 103 1.03 -9.34 -1.00
N LEU A 104 1.58 -9.87 -2.10
CA LEU A 104 2.33 -9.08 -3.08
C LEU A 104 1.47 -7.99 -3.72
N THR A 105 0.23 -8.32 -4.08
CA THR A 105 -0.70 -7.35 -4.65
C THR A 105 -1.04 -6.26 -3.64
N ALA A 106 -1.18 -6.59 -2.35
CA ALA A 106 -1.47 -5.62 -1.29
C ALA A 106 -0.34 -4.60 -1.09
N ILE A 107 0.92 -5.03 -1.22
CA ILE A 107 2.11 -4.15 -1.17
C ILE A 107 2.46 -3.52 -2.52
N GLY A 108 1.62 -3.73 -3.54
CA GLY A 108 1.77 -3.17 -4.87
C GLY A 108 2.79 -3.87 -5.78
N LYS A 109 3.37 -5.01 -5.39
CA LYS A 109 4.30 -5.78 -6.24
C LYS A 109 3.52 -6.68 -7.20
N ASP A 110 4.03 -6.85 -8.42
CA ASP A 110 3.39 -7.70 -9.43
C ASP A 110 3.81 -9.17 -9.24
N PRO A 111 2.90 -10.08 -8.86
CA PRO A 111 3.22 -11.49 -8.65
C PRO A 111 3.58 -12.24 -9.94
N ARG A 112 3.41 -11.63 -11.11
CA ARG A 112 3.82 -12.21 -12.41
C ARG A 112 5.32 -12.03 -12.69
N ASN A 113 6.01 -11.22 -11.90
CA ASN A 113 7.45 -11.01 -12.04
C ASN A 113 8.13 -10.89 -10.66
N VAL A 114 8.37 -12.04 -10.04
CA VAL A 114 9.06 -12.14 -8.76
C VAL A 114 10.32 -12.95 -8.95
N ALA A 115 11.49 -12.33 -8.82
CA ALA A 115 12.78 -12.95 -9.12
C ALA A 115 12.83 -13.68 -10.50
N GLY A 116 12.13 -13.14 -11.51
CA GLY A 116 12.04 -13.72 -12.85
C GLY A 116 10.98 -14.82 -13.03
N HIS A 117 10.13 -15.06 -12.04
CA HIS A 117 9.08 -16.08 -12.08
C HIS A 117 7.67 -15.48 -12.03
N ASP A 118 6.75 -16.07 -12.81
CA ASP A 118 5.31 -15.77 -12.77
C ASP A 118 4.61 -16.71 -11.78
N LEU A 119 4.22 -16.16 -10.63
CA LEU A 119 3.55 -16.91 -9.55
C LEU A 119 2.03 -17.07 -9.80
N VAL A 120 1.46 -16.37 -10.78
CA VAL A 120 0.06 -16.56 -11.21
C VAL A 120 -0.06 -17.77 -12.13
N LYS A 121 0.93 -18.00 -13.00
CA LYS A 121 0.93 -19.09 -13.98
C LYS A 121 0.54 -20.46 -13.40
N PRO A 122 1.03 -20.92 -12.24
CA PRO A 122 0.63 -22.20 -11.64
C PRO A 122 -0.89 -22.34 -11.39
N LEU A 123 -1.61 -21.24 -11.15
CA LEU A 123 -3.06 -21.25 -10.99
C LEU A 123 -3.83 -21.53 -12.29
N SER A 124 -3.14 -21.61 -13.44
CA SER A 124 -3.74 -21.89 -14.75
C SER A 124 -4.13 -23.36 -14.94
N ASN A 125 -3.70 -24.26 -14.06
CA ASN A 125 -4.06 -25.68 -14.10
C ASN A 125 -5.15 -26.01 -13.08
N PHE A 126 -6.36 -26.33 -13.56
CA PHE A 126 -7.53 -26.56 -12.71
C PHE A 126 -7.36 -27.80 -11.82
N ASN A 127 -6.81 -28.89 -12.37
CA ASN A 127 -6.55 -30.13 -11.62
C ASN A 127 -5.61 -29.88 -10.44
N SER A 128 -4.64 -28.98 -10.62
CA SER A 128 -3.73 -28.57 -9.57
C SER A 128 -4.41 -27.69 -8.51
N VAL A 129 -5.24 -26.75 -8.94
CA VAL A 129 -6.00 -25.87 -8.04
C VAL A 129 -6.95 -26.70 -7.15
N ILE A 130 -7.62 -27.72 -7.65
CA ILE A 130 -8.59 -28.51 -6.85
C ILE A 130 -7.95 -29.54 -5.90
N LYS A 131 -6.62 -29.73 -5.91
CA LYS A 131 -5.95 -30.75 -5.07
C LYS A 131 -6.22 -30.60 -3.57
N GLN A 132 -6.43 -29.37 -3.09
CA GLN A 132 -6.73 -29.07 -1.68
C GLN A 132 -8.24 -29.05 -1.38
N GLY A 133 -9.06 -29.64 -2.25
CA GLY A 133 -10.51 -29.54 -2.18
C GLY A 133 -10.96 -28.10 -2.40
N LEU A 134 -12.07 -27.72 -1.77
CA LEU A 134 -12.74 -26.44 -1.99
C LEU A 134 -11.88 -25.21 -1.63
N ASN A 135 -10.90 -25.37 -0.74
CA ASN A 135 -9.95 -24.31 -0.41
C ASN A 135 -9.19 -23.80 -1.64
N GLY A 136 -8.83 -24.70 -2.55
CA GLY A 136 -8.06 -24.35 -3.74
C GLY A 136 -8.80 -23.39 -4.67
N PRO A 137 -9.99 -23.75 -5.20
CA PRO A 137 -10.79 -22.86 -6.06
C PRO A 137 -11.16 -21.53 -5.39
N ILE A 138 -11.49 -21.54 -4.10
CA ILE A 138 -11.81 -20.33 -3.34
C ILE A 138 -10.61 -19.37 -3.36
N TRP A 139 -9.45 -19.81 -2.86
CA TRP A 139 -8.29 -18.94 -2.75
C TRP A 139 -7.69 -18.57 -4.10
N ALA A 140 -7.71 -19.47 -5.09
CA ALA A 140 -7.29 -19.14 -6.45
C ALA A 140 -8.20 -18.06 -7.07
N LEU A 141 -9.53 -18.16 -6.90
CA LEU A 141 -10.45 -17.14 -7.38
C LEU A 141 -10.20 -15.78 -6.72
N ILE A 142 -10.04 -15.76 -5.39
CA ILE A 142 -9.69 -14.54 -4.63
C ILE A 142 -8.38 -13.95 -5.15
N ALA A 143 -7.33 -14.75 -5.25
CA ALA A 143 -6.01 -14.31 -5.68
C ALA A 143 -6.03 -13.67 -7.07
N LEU A 144 -6.71 -14.30 -8.04
CA LEU A 144 -6.86 -13.74 -9.38
C LEU A 144 -7.66 -12.43 -9.37
N ASP A 145 -8.68 -12.32 -8.52
CA ASP A 145 -9.56 -11.16 -8.48
C ASP A 145 -9.04 -9.98 -7.68
N THR A 146 -7.95 -10.17 -6.91
CA THR A 146 -7.26 -9.07 -6.21
C THR A 146 -6.95 -7.91 -7.14
N ARG A 147 -6.45 -8.20 -8.35
CA ARG A 147 -6.20 -7.20 -9.40
C ARG A 147 -6.79 -7.56 -10.76
N GLY A 148 -7.47 -8.70 -10.88
CA GLY A 148 -7.96 -9.19 -12.17
C GLY A 148 -6.86 -9.84 -13.00
N TYR A 149 -5.98 -10.63 -12.39
CA TYR A 149 -4.92 -11.34 -13.09
C TYR A 149 -5.51 -12.35 -14.09
N ASP A 150 -4.88 -12.40 -15.26
CA ASP A 150 -5.21 -13.35 -16.31
C ASP A 150 -4.47 -14.67 -16.12
N LEU A 151 -5.10 -15.76 -16.53
CA LEU A 151 -4.50 -17.09 -16.53
C LEU A 151 -3.73 -17.31 -17.83
N SER A 152 -2.60 -18.00 -17.72
CA SER A 152 -1.83 -18.41 -18.89
C SER A 152 -2.50 -19.59 -19.59
N PRO A 153 -2.39 -19.70 -20.93
CA PRO A 153 -2.71 -20.92 -21.64
C PRO A 153 -1.82 -22.08 -21.15
N ILE A 154 -2.39 -23.27 -21.00
CA ILE A 154 -1.66 -24.50 -20.65
C ILE A 154 -2.01 -25.66 -21.57
N GLU A 155 -1.11 -26.64 -21.64
CA GLU A 155 -1.34 -27.94 -22.28
C GLU A 155 -1.26 -29.07 -21.22
N PRO A 156 -2.18 -30.06 -21.27
CA PRO A 156 -3.26 -30.20 -22.24
C PRO A 156 -4.42 -29.23 -21.94
N ALA A 157 -5.02 -28.64 -22.98
CA ALA A 157 -6.06 -27.60 -22.85
C ALA A 157 -7.27 -27.99 -21.97
N GLN A 158 -7.55 -29.27 -21.79
CA GLN A 158 -8.64 -29.77 -20.93
C GLN A 158 -8.38 -29.49 -19.43
N GLU A 159 -7.13 -29.31 -19.02
CA GLU A 159 -6.76 -28.96 -17.66
C GLU A 159 -6.83 -27.45 -17.39
N GLN A 160 -7.06 -26.64 -18.42
CA GLN A 160 -7.10 -25.18 -18.32
C GLN A 160 -8.08 -24.72 -17.24
N ASN A 161 -7.59 -23.90 -16.32
CA ASN A 161 -8.41 -23.23 -15.33
C ASN A 161 -9.07 -21.97 -15.90
N SER A 162 -10.21 -21.60 -15.32
CA SER A 162 -10.90 -20.34 -15.57
C SER A 162 -11.68 -19.91 -14.32
N ARG A 163 -12.01 -18.62 -14.22
CA ARG A 163 -12.92 -18.10 -13.19
C ARG A 163 -14.24 -18.89 -13.18
N ASP A 164 -14.79 -19.16 -14.36
CA ASP A 164 -16.04 -19.91 -14.50
C ASP A 164 -15.95 -21.35 -13.97
N ARG A 165 -14.83 -22.05 -14.22
CA ARG A 165 -14.60 -23.40 -13.66
C ARG A 165 -14.49 -23.38 -12.14
N MET A 166 -13.77 -22.42 -11.57
CA MET A 166 -13.66 -22.28 -10.12
C MET A 166 -15.00 -21.91 -9.47
N ILE A 167 -15.75 -20.96 -10.05
CA ILE A 167 -17.10 -20.62 -9.61
C ILE A 167 -18.00 -21.86 -9.69
N GLY A 168 -18.00 -22.57 -10.82
CA GLY A 168 -18.77 -23.78 -11.00
C GLY A 168 -18.46 -24.84 -9.95
N GLU A 169 -17.19 -25.05 -9.62
CA GLU A 169 -16.76 -25.99 -8.58
C GLU A 169 -17.21 -25.55 -7.18
N ILE A 170 -17.10 -24.26 -6.86
CA ILE A 170 -17.60 -23.72 -5.59
C ILE A 170 -19.11 -23.94 -5.50
N LEU A 171 -19.89 -23.56 -6.53
CA LEU A 171 -21.35 -23.73 -6.53
C LEU A 171 -21.77 -25.20 -6.45
N ARG A 172 -21.06 -26.10 -7.15
CA ARG A 172 -21.31 -27.55 -7.12
C ARG A 172 -21.10 -28.15 -5.72
N ARG A 173 -20.22 -27.55 -4.93
CA ARG A 173 -19.83 -27.96 -3.58
C ARG A 173 -20.72 -27.37 -2.48
N GLU A 174 -21.74 -26.59 -2.82
CA GLU A 174 -22.71 -26.08 -1.85
C GLU A 174 -23.42 -27.23 -1.14
N VAL A 175 -23.55 -27.17 0.18
CA VAL A 175 -24.24 -28.20 0.97
C VAL A 175 -25.75 -28.00 0.98
N LYS A 176 -26.49 -29.03 1.39
CA LYS A 176 -27.95 -28.94 1.51
C LYS A 176 -28.34 -27.86 2.53
N GLY A 177 -29.19 -26.92 2.13
CA GLY A 177 -29.61 -25.78 2.97
C GLY A 177 -28.78 -24.52 2.75
N GLY A 178 -27.71 -24.59 1.97
CA GLY A 178 -26.84 -23.45 1.68
C GLY A 178 -25.54 -23.47 2.50
N GLY A 179 -24.55 -22.73 2.01
CA GLY A 179 -23.23 -22.67 2.62
C GLY A 179 -22.29 -23.78 2.13
N TRP A 180 -21.09 -23.79 2.69
CA TRP A 180 -19.99 -24.63 2.25
C TRP A 180 -19.20 -25.19 3.43
N ASN A 181 -18.48 -26.27 3.16
CA ASN A 181 -17.55 -26.88 4.11
C ASN A 181 -16.39 -27.50 3.32
N LEU A 182 -15.26 -27.74 3.98
CA LEU A 182 -14.12 -28.46 3.44
C LEU A 182 -14.41 -29.96 3.35
N MET A 183 -15.03 -30.54 4.38
CA MET A 183 -15.38 -31.96 4.48
C MET A 183 -16.72 -32.17 5.18
N GLY A 184 -17.54 -33.10 4.69
CA GLY A 184 -18.87 -33.39 5.24
C GLY A 184 -20.00 -32.70 4.47
N ASP A 185 -21.21 -32.76 5.03
CA ASP A 185 -22.47 -32.37 4.40
C ASP A 185 -23.19 -31.21 5.09
N LYS A 186 -22.58 -30.64 6.13
CA LYS A 186 -23.09 -29.45 6.85
C LYS A 186 -22.21 -28.26 6.57
N ALA A 187 -22.82 -27.07 6.51
CA ALA A 187 -22.09 -25.82 6.36
C ALA A 187 -21.15 -25.59 7.56
N ASP A 188 -19.99 -25.04 7.25
CA ASP A 188 -18.98 -24.58 8.20
C ASP A 188 -18.87 -23.05 8.04
N PRO A 189 -18.81 -22.27 9.14
CA PRO A 189 -18.84 -20.82 9.05
C PRO A 189 -17.64 -20.25 8.29
N ASP A 190 -16.44 -20.82 8.47
CA ASP A 190 -15.20 -20.32 7.85
C ASP A 190 -15.29 -20.55 6.34
N MET A 191 -15.52 -21.80 5.93
CA MET A 191 -15.62 -22.18 4.52
C MET A 191 -16.79 -21.49 3.81
N THR A 192 -17.91 -21.28 4.52
CA THR A 192 -19.04 -20.54 3.98
C THR A 192 -18.67 -19.08 3.75
N ALA A 193 -18.08 -18.42 4.73
CA ALA A 193 -17.64 -17.04 4.60
C ALA A 193 -16.59 -16.87 3.49
N MET A 194 -15.60 -17.76 3.42
CA MET A 194 -14.58 -17.79 2.39
C MET A 194 -15.15 -17.92 0.98
N ALA A 195 -16.11 -18.83 0.79
CA ALA A 195 -16.83 -18.96 -0.48
C ALA A 195 -17.62 -17.68 -0.82
N LEU A 196 -18.26 -17.05 0.17
CA LEU A 196 -19.04 -15.84 -0.04
C LEU A 196 -18.19 -14.65 -0.52
N TYR A 197 -17.05 -14.35 0.10
CA TYR A 197 -16.22 -13.25 -0.40
C TYR A 197 -15.47 -13.59 -1.69
N ALA A 198 -15.19 -14.87 -1.98
CA ALA A 198 -14.71 -15.29 -3.30
C ALA A 198 -15.77 -15.09 -4.40
N LEU A 199 -17.04 -15.32 -4.09
CA LEU A 199 -18.16 -15.17 -5.02
C LEU A 199 -18.70 -13.74 -5.12
N ALA A 200 -18.42 -12.87 -4.15
CA ALA A 200 -18.94 -11.50 -4.08
C ALA A 200 -18.74 -10.68 -5.37
N PRO A 201 -17.59 -10.75 -6.09
CA PRO A 201 -17.41 -10.05 -7.38
C PRO A 201 -18.38 -10.51 -8.48
N TYR A 202 -18.96 -11.71 -8.34
CA TYR A 202 -19.82 -12.36 -9.34
C TYR A 202 -21.30 -12.34 -8.97
N LYS A 203 -21.70 -11.57 -7.95
CA LYS A 203 -23.09 -11.48 -7.47
C LYS A 203 -24.12 -11.04 -8.53
N GLY A 204 -23.68 -10.50 -9.67
CA GLY A 204 -24.53 -10.20 -10.82
C GLY A 204 -24.95 -11.43 -11.64
N GLN A 205 -24.27 -12.57 -11.52
CA GLN A 205 -24.69 -13.82 -12.17
C GLN A 205 -25.83 -14.46 -11.37
N ALA A 206 -26.97 -14.75 -12.00
CA ALA A 206 -28.15 -15.28 -11.31
C ALA A 206 -27.86 -16.55 -10.48
N ARG A 207 -27.09 -17.51 -11.03
CA ARG A 207 -26.70 -18.74 -10.31
C ARG A 207 -25.84 -18.46 -9.08
N VAL A 208 -24.96 -17.45 -9.15
CA VAL A 208 -24.08 -17.07 -8.05
C VAL A 208 -24.87 -16.33 -6.99
N LYS A 209 -25.74 -15.40 -7.39
CA LYS A 209 -26.60 -14.66 -6.48
C LYS A 209 -27.44 -15.59 -5.61
N GLY A 210 -28.08 -16.60 -6.21
CA GLY A 210 -28.89 -17.56 -5.46
C GLY A 210 -28.10 -18.33 -4.40
N ALA A 211 -26.86 -18.72 -4.72
CA ALA A 211 -25.98 -19.38 -3.75
C ALA A 211 -25.46 -18.41 -2.67
N ILE A 212 -25.15 -17.16 -3.03
CA ILE A 212 -24.79 -16.11 -2.06
C ILE A 212 -25.93 -15.88 -1.07
N ASP A 213 -27.17 -15.73 -1.54
CA ASP A 213 -28.33 -15.48 -0.68
C ASP A 213 -28.50 -16.63 0.34
N ARG A 214 -28.38 -17.88 -0.10
CA ARG A 214 -28.43 -19.07 0.77
C ARG A 214 -27.24 -19.16 1.72
N GLY A 215 -26.03 -18.87 1.26
CA GLY A 215 -24.84 -18.87 2.11
C GLY A 215 -24.88 -17.80 3.20
N VAL A 216 -25.37 -16.59 2.89
CA VAL A 216 -25.58 -15.53 3.89
C VAL A 216 -26.63 -15.95 4.91
N GLN A 217 -27.73 -16.59 4.47
CA GLN A 217 -28.72 -17.14 5.39
C GLN A 217 -28.11 -18.23 6.29
N ALA A 218 -27.33 -19.15 5.72
CA ALA A 218 -26.65 -20.20 6.48
C ALA A 218 -25.70 -19.61 7.54
N LEU A 219 -24.92 -18.57 7.23
CA LEU A 219 -24.12 -17.86 8.23
C LEU A 219 -25.01 -17.28 9.34
N SER A 220 -26.08 -16.57 8.99
CA SER A 220 -27.01 -16.03 9.98
C SER A 220 -27.59 -17.11 10.90
N ASP A 221 -27.92 -18.28 10.35
CA ASP A 221 -28.51 -19.40 11.10
C ASP A 221 -27.50 -20.10 12.01
N MET A 222 -26.21 -20.11 11.63
CA MET A 222 -25.12 -20.69 12.43
C MET A 222 -24.64 -19.78 13.57
N GLN A 223 -24.91 -18.48 13.50
CA GLN A 223 -24.40 -17.52 14.47
C GLN A 223 -25.03 -17.71 15.85
N LEU A 224 -24.18 -17.73 16.88
CA LEU A 224 -24.57 -17.98 18.26
C LEU A 224 -25.23 -16.75 18.92
N PRO A 225 -25.95 -16.92 20.05
CA PRO A 225 -26.49 -15.81 20.82
C PRO A 225 -25.44 -14.79 21.31
N THR A 226 -24.19 -15.23 21.45
CA THR A 226 -23.00 -14.39 21.75
C THR A 226 -22.58 -13.50 20.57
N GLY A 227 -23.18 -13.69 19.39
CA GLY A 227 -22.80 -13.03 18.14
C GLY A 227 -21.65 -13.72 17.41
N GLY A 228 -21.00 -14.73 18.00
CA GLY A 228 -19.87 -15.44 17.40
C GLY A 228 -20.26 -16.72 16.65
N TYR A 229 -19.26 -17.53 16.35
CA TYR A 229 -19.39 -18.80 15.62
C TYR A 229 -18.52 -19.88 16.24
N THR A 230 -18.98 -21.12 16.15
CA THR A 230 -18.21 -22.30 16.56
C THR A 230 -17.76 -23.12 15.35
N THR A 231 -16.48 -23.47 15.36
CA THR A 231 -15.87 -24.45 14.44
C THR A 231 -15.08 -25.45 15.27
N MET A 232 -15.13 -26.73 14.90
CA MET A 232 -14.42 -27.82 15.60
C MET A 232 -14.65 -27.85 17.13
N GLY A 233 -15.85 -27.44 17.58
CA GLY A 233 -16.28 -27.54 18.97
C GLY A 233 -15.92 -26.36 19.87
N ASN A 234 -15.26 -25.31 19.37
CA ASN A 234 -15.01 -24.08 20.13
C ASN A 234 -15.48 -22.83 19.39
N GLU A 235 -16.10 -21.92 20.13
CA GLU A 235 -16.35 -20.56 19.67
C GLU A 235 -15.05 -19.79 19.58
N ASN A 236 -14.75 -19.21 18.42
CA ASN A 236 -13.44 -18.64 18.14
C ASN A 236 -13.50 -17.31 17.35
N SER A 237 -12.38 -16.56 17.40
CA SER A 237 -12.28 -15.26 16.76
C SER A 237 -12.17 -15.35 15.24
N GLU A 238 -11.50 -16.39 14.73
CA GLU A 238 -11.24 -16.60 13.31
C GLU A 238 -12.55 -16.76 12.51
N SER A 239 -13.49 -17.57 13.01
CA SER A 239 -14.79 -17.75 12.37
C SER A 239 -15.60 -16.46 12.32
N SER A 240 -15.54 -15.66 13.39
CA SER A 240 -16.18 -14.33 13.41
C SER A 240 -15.52 -13.37 12.43
N ALA A 241 -14.18 -13.41 12.33
CA ALA A 241 -13.41 -12.62 11.40
C ALA A 241 -13.75 -12.95 9.93
N GLN A 242 -13.77 -14.24 9.55
CA GLN A 242 -14.14 -14.65 8.19
C GLN A 242 -15.54 -14.15 7.82
N ALA A 243 -16.52 -14.29 8.72
CA ALA A 243 -17.87 -13.81 8.49
C ALA A 243 -17.94 -12.27 8.30
N ILE A 244 -17.15 -11.49 9.05
CA ILE A 244 -17.04 -10.03 8.84
C ILE A 244 -16.50 -9.71 7.44
N ILE A 245 -15.45 -10.41 7.00
CA ILE A 245 -14.88 -10.23 5.66
C ILE A 245 -15.91 -10.57 4.57
N ALA A 246 -16.69 -11.63 4.75
CA ALA A 246 -17.76 -12.03 3.84
C ALA A 246 -18.84 -10.96 3.72
N LEU A 247 -19.38 -10.49 4.85
CA LEU A 247 -20.47 -9.53 4.87
C LEU A 247 -20.05 -8.17 4.28
N THR A 248 -18.89 -7.66 4.68
CA THR A 248 -18.36 -6.39 4.17
C THR A 248 -18.07 -6.47 2.66
N SER A 249 -17.58 -7.61 2.16
CA SER A 249 -17.39 -7.85 0.72
C SER A 249 -18.69 -7.85 -0.08
N LEU A 250 -19.80 -8.24 0.55
CA LEU A 250 -21.14 -8.23 -0.05
C LEU A 250 -21.85 -6.87 0.09
N GLY A 251 -21.29 -5.95 0.88
CA GLY A 251 -21.88 -4.64 1.17
C GLY A 251 -22.87 -4.65 2.34
N ILE A 252 -22.75 -5.63 3.24
CA ILE A 252 -23.59 -5.79 4.43
C ILE A 252 -22.82 -5.31 5.66
N ASP A 253 -23.41 -4.43 6.46
CA ASP A 253 -22.80 -3.94 7.71
C ASP A 253 -22.93 -5.01 8.80
N PRO A 254 -21.84 -5.69 9.21
CA PRO A 254 -21.88 -6.79 10.17
C PRO A 254 -22.24 -6.34 11.60
N ALA A 255 -22.23 -5.03 11.87
CA ALA A 255 -22.62 -4.48 13.16
C ALA A 255 -24.09 -4.04 13.24
N LYS A 256 -24.81 -4.01 12.10
CA LYS A 256 -26.16 -3.43 12.02
C LYS A 256 -27.19 -4.31 11.34
N ASP A 257 -26.78 -5.21 10.44
CA ASP A 257 -27.72 -6.09 9.75
C ASP A 257 -28.43 -7.00 10.77
N TYR A 258 -29.77 -6.95 10.79
CA TYR A 258 -30.57 -7.64 11.80
C TYR A 258 -30.35 -9.16 11.81
N ARG A 259 -29.92 -9.75 10.68
CA ARG A 259 -29.59 -11.17 10.60
C ARG A 259 -28.36 -11.52 11.45
N PHE A 260 -27.47 -10.54 11.65
CA PHE A 260 -26.17 -10.70 12.29
C PHE A 260 -26.04 -10.04 13.68
N VAL A 261 -27.15 -9.56 14.22
CA VAL A 261 -27.27 -9.06 15.60
C VAL A 261 -28.15 -10.02 16.39
N LYS A 262 -27.53 -10.78 17.30
CA LYS A 262 -28.21 -11.80 18.10
C LYS A 262 -28.47 -11.31 19.51
N SER A 263 -29.49 -11.88 20.16
CA SER A 263 -29.76 -11.63 21.58
C SER A 263 -29.35 -12.83 22.41
N ASP A 264 -28.61 -12.58 23.50
CA ASP A 264 -28.29 -13.62 24.47
C ASP A 264 -29.48 -13.90 25.41
N ALA A 265 -29.28 -14.82 26.36
CA ALA A 265 -30.31 -15.21 27.33
C ALA A 265 -30.75 -14.08 28.26
N SER A 266 -29.95 -13.01 28.42
CA SER A 266 -30.30 -11.80 29.18
C SER A 266 -31.05 -10.76 28.35
N GLY A 267 -31.18 -11.00 27.03
CA GLY A 267 -31.74 -10.05 26.07
C GLY A 267 -30.73 -9.01 25.57
N GLN A 268 -29.47 -9.07 26.01
CA GLN A 268 -28.43 -8.19 25.49
C GLN A 268 -28.16 -8.53 24.03
N LYS A 269 -28.06 -7.50 23.19
CA LYS A 269 -27.75 -7.65 21.76
C LYS A 269 -26.25 -7.67 21.55
N HIS A 270 -25.79 -8.63 20.76
CA HIS A 270 -24.40 -8.80 20.34
C HIS A 270 -24.35 -8.83 18.82
N SER A 271 -23.63 -7.89 18.23
CA SER A 271 -23.29 -7.95 16.82
C SER A 271 -22.10 -8.87 16.59
N LEU A 272 -21.87 -9.22 15.32
CA LEU A 272 -20.69 -9.98 14.94
C LEU A 272 -19.37 -9.22 15.24
N VAL A 273 -19.42 -7.88 15.19
CA VAL A 273 -18.26 -7.05 15.54
C VAL A 273 -18.01 -7.08 17.05
N ASP A 274 -19.06 -7.01 17.87
CA ASP A 274 -18.93 -7.15 19.33
C ASP A 274 -18.33 -8.51 19.71
N ALA A 275 -18.78 -9.58 19.04
CA ALA A 275 -18.24 -10.91 19.22
C ALA A 275 -16.74 -10.96 18.91
N LEU A 276 -16.28 -10.46 17.76
CA LEU A 276 -14.85 -10.41 17.44
C LEU A 276 -14.05 -9.62 18.49
N LEU A 277 -14.53 -8.42 18.87
CA LEU A 277 -13.83 -7.54 19.81
C LEU A 277 -13.71 -8.13 21.21
N SER A 278 -14.60 -9.03 21.60
CA SER A 278 -14.53 -9.74 22.88
C SER A 278 -13.33 -10.71 23.00
N TYR A 279 -12.65 -11.03 21.89
CA TYR A 279 -11.41 -11.82 21.87
C TYR A 279 -10.14 -10.98 22.00
N LYS A 280 -10.22 -9.65 22.03
CA LYS A 280 -9.06 -8.78 22.15
C LYS A 280 -8.26 -9.09 23.42
N ALA A 281 -6.97 -9.32 23.26
CA ALA A 281 -6.01 -9.58 24.33
C ALA A 281 -5.30 -8.30 24.78
N PRO A 282 -4.71 -8.27 25.98
CA PRO A 282 -3.81 -7.18 26.38
C PRO A 282 -2.70 -6.96 25.32
N GLY A 283 -2.40 -5.70 25.02
CA GLY A 283 -1.38 -5.33 24.04
C GLY A 283 -1.87 -5.20 22.58
N GLY A 284 -3.13 -5.53 22.29
CA GLY A 284 -3.76 -5.25 20.98
C GLY A 284 -3.90 -6.45 20.03
N GLY A 285 -3.35 -7.62 20.39
CA GLY A 285 -3.59 -8.87 19.67
C GLY A 285 -4.96 -9.49 19.97
N PHE A 286 -5.27 -10.63 19.36
CA PHE A 286 -6.52 -11.37 19.56
C PHE A 286 -6.27 -12.82 19.95
N LYS A 287 -7.11 -13.33 20.83
CA LYS A 287 -7.13 -14.74 21.22
C LYS A 287 -7.82 -15.60 20.16
N HIS A 288 -7.46 -16.87 20.08
CA HIS A 288 -8.23 -17.87 19.33
C HIS A 288 -9.55 -18.18 20.06
N ILE A 289 -9.46 -18.51 21.36
CA ILE A 289 -10.62 -18.81 22.21
C ILE A 289 -10.62 -17.96 23.49
N HIS A 290 -11.79 -17.70 24.07
CA HIS A 290 -11.91 -16.85 25.27
C HIS A 290 -11.06 -17.31 26.46
N LYS A 291 -10.82 -18.62 26.58
CA LYS A 291 -10.07 -19.25 27.67
C LYS A 291 -8.58 -18.91 27.65
N GLU A 292 -8.04 -18.43 26.55
CA GLU A 292 -6.64 -18.01 26.47
C GLU A 292 -6.42 -16.71 27.26
N SER A 293 -5.21 -16.53 27.77
CA SER A 293 -4.79 -15.32 28.48
C SER A 293 -3.92 -14.40 27.62
N GLN A 294 -3.42 -14.89 26.48
CA GLN A 294 -2.49 -14.20 25.58
C GLN A 294 -3.02 -14.23 24.15
N ALA A 295 -2.53 -13.31 23.32
CA ALA A 295 -2.85 -13.29 21.90
C ALA A 295 -2.36 -14.55 21.19
N ASN A 296 -3.16 -15.01 20.23
CA ASN A 296 -2.85 -16.08 19.29
C ASN A 296 -2.46 -15.48 17.94
N GLY A 297 -1.41 -15.99 17.29
CA GLY A 297 -0.94 -15.43 16.02
C GLY A 297 -1.98 -15.49 14.89
N MET A 298 -2.65 -16.64 14.71
CA MET A 298 -3.66 -16.80 13.66
C MET A 298 -4.94 -16.02 13.97
N GLY A 299 -5.39 -16.06 15.23
CA GLY A 299 -6.52 -15.24 15.69
C GLY A 299 -6.26 -13.75 15.49
N THR A 300 -5.02 -13.30 15.74
CA THR A 300 -4.63 -11.89 15.52
C THR A 300 -4.58 -11.51 14.05
N ASP A 301 -3.98 -12.33 13.18
CA ASP A 301 -3.94 -12.08 11.74
C ASP A 301 -5.36 -11.96 11.16
N GLN A 302 -6.22 -12.94 11.45
CA GLN A 302 -7.58 -12.93 10.90
C GLN A 302 -8.45 -11.82 11.50
N ALA A 303 -8.31 -11.54 12.81
CA ALA A 303 -8.99 -10.40 13.40
C ALA A 303 -8.55 -9.08 12.74
N MET A 304 -7.27 -8.90 12.46
CA MET A 304 -6.78 -7.71 11.75
C MET A 304 -7.36 -7.63 10.33
N GLU A 305 -7.40 -8.74 9.57
CA GLU A 305 -8.04 -8.78 8.26
C GLU A 305 -9.51 -8.34 8.33
N ALA A 306 -10.27 -8.82 9.31
CA ALA A 306 -11.66 -8.45 9.52
C ALA A 306 -11.84 -6.98 9.93
N LEU A 307 -11.01 -6.47 10.84
CA LEU A 307 -11.03 -5.06 11.25
C LEU A 307 -10.72 -4.14 10.07
N VAL A 308 -9.72 -4.49 9.26
CA VAL A 308 -9.39 -3.73 8.04
C VAL A 308 -10.51 -3.84 7.02
N ALA A 309 -11.12 -5.00 6.82
CA ALA A 309 -12.27 -5.15 5.93
C ALA A 309 -13.44 -4.26 6.35
N LEU A 310 -13.76 -4.23 7.65
CA LEU A 310 -14.80 -3.37 8.21
C LEU A 310 -14.45 -1.88 8.08
N LYS A 311 -13.23 -1.48 8.45
CA LYS A 311 -12.76 -0.10 8.29
C LYS A 311 -12.91 0.37 6.84
N ARG A 312 -12.48 -0.45 5.88
CA ARG A 312 -12.58 -0.13 4.45
C ARG A 312 -14.02 -0.02 3.99
N PHE A 313 -14.90 -0.91 4.45
CA PHE A 313 -16.33 -0.84 4.17
C PHE A 313 -16.96 0.46 4.70
N GLU A 314 -16.66 0.84 5.95
CA GLU A 314 -17.18 2.07 6.57
C GLU A 314 -16.65 3.35 5.92
N GLU A 315 -15.42 3.32 5.42
CA GLU A 315 -14.79 4.42 4.69
C GLU A 315 -15.14 4.43 3.19
N GLY A 316 -16.02 3.55 2.71
CA GLY A 316 -16.41 3.47 1.31
C GLY A 316 -15.29 3.05 0.35
N LYS A 317 -14.24 2.40 0.87
CA LYS A 317 -13.11 1.86 0.09
C LYS A 317 -13.44 0.49 -0.49
N SER A 318 -12.62 0.01 -1.42
CA SER A 318 -12.79 -1.33 -1.98
C SER A 318 -12.66 -2.42 -0.90
N PRO A 319 -13.35 -3.57 -1.04
CA PRO A 319 -13.20 -4.71 -0.12
C PRO A 319 -11.73 -5.11 0.11
N LEU A 320 -11.45 -5.78 1.23
CA LEU A 320 -10.08 -6.16 1.64
C LEU A 320 -9.28 -6.79 0.49
N PHE A 321 -9.84 -7.83 -0.13
CA PHE A 321 -9.24 -8.57 -1.23
C PHE A 321 -9.49 -7.98 -2.62
N ASN A 322 -10.18 -6.84 -2.75
CA ASN A 322 -10.23 -6.10 -4.02
C ASN A 322 -9.20 -4.98 -3.99
N MET A 323 -8.07 -5.22 -4.64
CA MET A 323 -6.86 -4.39 -4.60
C MET A 323 -6.64 -3.63 -5.93
N LYS A 324 -7.69 -3.44 -6.73
CA LYS A 324 -7.63 -2.61 -7.94
C LYS A 324 -7.32 -1.14 -7.62
N ASP A 325 -7.54 -0.72 -6.37
CA ASP A 325 -7.19 0.58 -5.82
C ASP A 325 -5.70 0.69 -5.41
N VAL A 326 -4.94 -0.42 -5.40
CA VAL A 326 -3.52 -0.41 -5.04
C VAL A 326 -2.67 -0.01 -6.24
N ALA A 327 -1.86 1.04 -6.08
CA ALA A 327 -0.89 1.44 -7.10
C ALA A 327 0.13 0.31 -7.36
N SER A 328 0.34 -0.07 -8.62
CA SER A 328 1.38 -1.03 -9.00
C SER A 328 2.76 -0.39 -8.84
N GLN A 329 3.69 -1.12 -8.24
CA GLN A 329 5.12 -0.90 -8.27
C GLN A 329 5.75 -1.93 -9.22
N GLY A 330 5.68 -1.65 -10.52
CA GLY A 330 6.38 -2.41 -11.58
C GLY A 330 5.43 -3.19 -12.49
N GLY A 331 5.57 -2.98 -13.81
CA GLY A 331 4.90 -3.74 -14.88
C GLY A 331 4.01 -2.89 -15.80
N GLU A 332 4.58 -2.49 -16.94
CA GLU A 332 4.00 -1.80 -18.11
C GLU A 332 2.47 -1.58 -18.21
N ASN A 333 2.11 -0.32 -18.02
CA ASN A 333 1.23 0.52 -18.84
C ASN A 333 0.38 -0.15 -19.95
N LYS A 334 -0.91 -0.39 -19.68
CA LYS A 334 -1.98 -0.12 -20.66
C LYS A 334 -3.20 0.54 -19.98
N GLY A 335 -3.28 1.87 -20.13
CA GLY A 335 -4.51 2.59 -20.43
C GLY A 335 -5.55 2.80 -19.33
N GLY A 336 -5.36 3.84 -18.52
CA GLY A 336 -6.42 4.47 -17.74
C GLY A 336 -5.95 5.77 -17.06
N LYS A 337 -6.21 6.93 -17.68
CA LYS A 337 -5.95 8.29 -17.14
C LYS A 337 -6.83 8.52 -15.89
N SER A 338 -6.45 9.26 -14.84
CA SER A 338 -5.50 10.37 -14.60
C SER A 338 -5.16 10.41 -13.08
N GLN A 339 -4.04 10.93 -12.57
CA GLN A 339 -3.47 12.28 -12.75
C GLN A 339 -2.10 12.33 -11.98
N GLU A 340 -0.91 12.76 -12.44
CA GLU A 340 -0.36 13.28 -13.72
C GLU A 340 1.06 12.73 -13.90
N ALA A 341 1.34 12.13 -15.06
CA ALA A 341 2.70 12.09 -15.57
C ALA A 341 3.02 13.47 -16.14
N PHE A 342 4.24 13.97 -15.91
CA PHE A 342 4.69 15.23 -16.49
C PHE A 342 4.58 15.18 -18.03
N THR A 343 3.89 16.16 -18.60
CA THR A 343 3.53 16.18 -20.03
C THR A 343 4.68 16.60 -20.95
N ASP A 344 5.81 17.02 -20.37
CA ASP A 344 6.92 17.70 -21.06
C ASP A 344 8.27 16.99 -20.93
N LEU A 345 8.25 15.67 -20.70
CA LEU A 345 9.47 14.86 -20.55
C LEU A 345 9.88 14.09 -21.81
N GLU A 346 9.09 14.14 -22.88
CA GLU A 346 9.42 13.44 -24.12
C GLU A 346 10.74 13.94 -24.72
N GLY A 347 11.62 13.01 -25.10
CA GLY A 347 12.96 13.31 -25.61
C GLY A 347 13.98 13.77 -24.55
N ASN A 348 13.60 13.91 -23.27
CA ASN A 348 14.54 14.29 -22.22
C ASN A 348 15.33 13.07 -21.71
N TRP A 349 16.65 13.21 -21.58
CA TRP A 349 17.55 12.15 -21.10
C TRP A 349 17.26 11.69 -19.67
N ALA A 350 16.70 12.56 -18.83
CA ALA A 350 16.35 12.25 -17.45
C ALA A 350 14.89 11.78 -17.30
N LYS A 351 14.15 11.59 -18.40
CA LYS A 351 12.72 11.24 -18.38
C LYS A 351 12.41 10.09 -17.42
N ASP A 352 13.08 8.96 -17.61
CA ASP A 352 12.79 7.75 -16.83
C ASP A 352 13.11 7.96 -15.36
N LEU A 353 14.22 8.64 -15.07
CA LEU A 353 14.61 8.96 -13.70
C LEU A 353 13.64 9.96 -13.03
N ILE A 354 13.19 11.00 -13.75
CA ILE A 354 12.22 11.97 -13.24
C ILE A 354 10.87 11.30 -12.98
N LEU A 355 10.43 10.40 -13.87
CA LEU A 355 9.20 9.64 -13.68
C LEU A 355 9.33 8.66 -12.51
N GLN A 356 10.44 7.93 -12.41
CA GLN A 356 10.72 7.00 -11.31
C GLN A 356 10.76 7.69 -9.95
N SER A 357 11.45 8.82 -9.86
CA SER A 357 11.56 9.63 -8.64
C SER A 357 10.33 10.51 -8.38
N LYS A 358 9.38 10.55 -9.32
CA LYS A 358 8.28 11.53 -9.35
C LYS A 358 8.78 12.98 -9.21
N GLY A 359 10.00 13.24 -9.68
CA GLY A 359 10.68 14.53 -9.59
C GLY A 359 10.96 15.02 -8.17
N TYR A 360 10.91 14.16 -7.15
CA TYR A 360 11.15 14.48 -5.73
C TYR A 360 10.40 15.73 -5.23
N GLY A 361 9.19 15.98 -5.73
CA GLY A 361 8.36 17.13 -5.33
C GLY A 361 8.78 18.49 -5.92
N ILE A 362 9.85 18.57 -6.71
CA ILE A 362 10.41 19.82 -7.29
C ILE A 362 9.37 20.60 -8.13
N ALA A 363 8.44 19.89 -8.78
CA ALA A 363 7.41 20.50 -9.62
C ALA A 363 6.13 20.90 -8.86
N ASN A 364 6.04 20.64 -7.55
CA ASN A 364 4.92 21.01 -6.68
C ASN A 364 3.53 20.71 -7.29
N GLY A 365 3.34 19.49 -7.79
CA GLY A 365 2.06 19.09 -8.40
C GLY A 365 1.72 19.78 -9.73
N SER A 366 2.67 20.47 -10.37
CA SER A 366 2.51 20.94 -11.74
C SER A 366 2.48 19.76 -12.71
N GLY A 367 1.53 19.76 -13.66
CA GLY A 367 1.46 18.79 -14.76
C GLY A 367 2.61 18.89 -15.79
N THR A 368 3.59 19.77 -15.54
CA THR A 368 4.86 19.89 -16.28
C THR A 368 6.03 19.89 -15.31
N PHE A 369 7.10 19.17 -15.64
CA PHE A 369 8.31 19.13 -14.83
C PHE A 369 9.29 20.25 -15.18
N GLN A 370 9.32 20.65 -16.45
CA GLN A 370 10.25 21.60 -17.04
C GLN A 370 11.71 21.17 -16.82
N PRO A 371 12.13 20.02 -17.39
CA PRO A 371 13.41 19.39 -17.07
C PRO A 371 14.63 20.27 -17.37
N GLY A 372 14.52 21.17 -18.36
CA GLY A 372 15.58 22.14 -18.71
C GLY A 372 15.57 23.44 -17.91
N LYS A 373 14.54 23.69 -17.09
CA LYS A 373 14.44 24.93 -16.29
C LYS A 373 15.51 24.92 -15.19
N ALA A 374 16.16 26.06 -14.98
CA ALA A 374 17.02 26.26 -13.82
C ALA A 374 16.22 26.08 -12.53
N ILE A 375 16.71 25.23 -11.64
CA ILE A 375 16.05 24.93 -10.36
C ILE A 375 16.38 26.03 -9.33
N THR A 376 15.40 26.37 -8.50
CA THR A 376 15.62 27.32 -7.41
C THR A 376 16.15 26.66 -6.14
N ARG A 377 16.70 27.46 -5.21
CA ARG A 377 17.15 27.00 -3.88
C ARG A 377 16.03 26.30 -3.10
N GLY A 378 14.82 26.85 -3.14
CA GLY A 378 13.64 26.29 -2.46
C GLY A 378 13.20 24.97 -3.11
N GLU A 379 13.12 24.93 -4.44
CA GLU A 379 12.81 23.71 -5.20
C GLU A 379 13.84 22.59 -4.92
N PHE A 380 15.13 22.94 -4.87
CA PHE A 380 16.18 21.98 -4.56
C PHE A 380 16.14 21.49 -3.11
N ALA A 381 15.79 22.35 -2.15
CA ALA A 381 15.60 21.94 -0.75
C ALA A 381 14.48 20.90 -0.61
N VAL A 382 13.37 21.07 -1.36
CA VAL A 382 12.31 20.06 -1.44
C VAL A 382 12.86 18.76 -2.03
N GLY A 383 13.58 18.85 -3.16
CA GLY A 383 14.23 17.69 -3.77
C GLY A 383 15.17 16.95 -2.82
N LEU A 384 15.96 17.67 -2.01
CA LEU A 384 16.86 17.09 -1.01
C LEU A 384 16.10 16.36 0.11
N VAL A 385 15.06 16.97 0.67
CA VAL A 385 14.28 16.34 1.74
C VAL A 385 13.58 15.08 1.24
N GLN A 386 12.90 15.18 0.11
CA GLN A 386 12.12 14.08 -0.46
C GLN A 386 13.03 12.98 -1.02
N GLY A 387 14.09 13.34 -1.72
CA GLY A 387 14.98 12.38 -2.37
C GLY A 387 15.99 11.71 -1.44
N LEU A 388 16.37 12.36 -0.33
CA LEU A 388 17.23 11.75 0.70
C LEU A 388 16.41 11.21 1.89
N ASN A 389 15.08 11.25 1.80
CA ASN A 389 14.13 10.82 2.82
C ASN A 389 14.44 11.35 4.23
N LEU A 390 14.60 12.66 4.36
CA LEU A 390 15.02 13.28 5.62
C LEU A 390 13.87 13.31 6.63
N SER A 391 14.14 12.84 7.85
CA SER A 391 13.16 12.80 8.93
C SER A 391 12.73 14.20 9.38
N GLN A 392 11.45 14.33 9.75
CA GLN A 392 10.88 15.57 10.26
C GLN A 392 11.58 16.00 11.54
N ARG A 393 12.19 17.19 11.54
CA ARG A 393 12.86 17.77 12.70
C ARG A 393 12.68 19.29 12.71
N PRO A 394 12.44 19.93 13.86
CA PRO A 394 12.32 21.38 13.94
C PRO A 394 13.66 22.03 13.58
N GLY A 395 13.66 22.82 12.51
CA GLY A 395 14.82 23.59 12.06
C GLY A 395 14.59 25.09 12.10
N LYS A 396 15.65 25.85 11.84
CA LYS A 396 15.63 27.31 11.86
C LYS A 396 14.79 27.87 10.69
N ALA A 397 13.97 28.88 10.98
CA ALA A 397 13.25 29.65 9.97
C ALA A 397 14.13 30.79 9.41
N PHE A 398 13.86 31.18 8.16
CA PHE A 398 14.50 32.32 7.49
C PHE A 398 13.50 33.46 7.30
N LYS A 399 13.98 34.71 7.28
CA LYS A 399 13.11 35.90 7.23
C LYS A 399 12.27 35.99 5.95
N ASP A 400 12.77 35.41 4.86
CA ASP A 400 12.21 35.45 3.51
C ASP A 400 11.44 34.17 3.12
N VAL A 401 11.22 33.25 4.06
CA VAL A 401 10.43 32.03 3.87
C VAL A 401 9.19 32.10 4.76
N LYS A 402 8.01 32.19 4.14
CA LYS A 402 6.74 32.22 4.88
C LYS A 402 6.29 30.79 5.18
N ASP A 403 5.64 30.55 6.31
CA ASP A 403 5.15 29.22 6.70
C ASP A 403 4.13 28.63 5.69
N THR A 404 3.47 29.49 4.92
CA THR A 404 2.53 29.12 3.86
C THR A 404 3.21 28.80 2.52
N ASP A 405 4.50 29.07 2.37
CA ASP A 405 5.21 28.74 1.13
C ASP A 405 5.37 27.22 1.02
N TRP A 406 5.13 26.67 -0.17
CA TRP A 406 5.08 25.22 -0.38
C TRP A 406 6.40 24.48 -0.07
N TYR A 407 7.54 25.18 -0.11
CA TYR A 407 8.87 24.67 0.24
C TYR A 407 9.26 24.90 1.70
N ALA A 408 8.43 25.58 2.50
CA ALA A 408 8.82 26.07 3.84
C ALA A 408 9.11 24.94 4.82
N ALA A 409 8.31 23.87 4.78
CA ALA A 409 8.50 22.70 5.63
C ALA A 409 9.83 22.01 5.30
N ASP A 410 10.09 21.76 4.02
CA ASP A 410 11.31 21.09 3.57
C ASP A 410 12.57 21.93 3.85
N ILE A 411 12.51 23.25 3.73
CA ILE A 411 13.63 24.13 4.12
C ILE A 411 13.93 23.99 5.62
N LYS A 412 12.92 23.94 6.49
CA LYS A 412 13.13 23.75 7.93
C LYS A 412 13.78 22.40 8.21
N ILE A 413 13.29 21.33 7.58
CA ILE A 413 13.82 19.97 7.73
C ILE A 413 15.29 19.92 7.29
N ALA A 414 15.58 20.37 6.07
CA ALA A 414 16.93 20.38 5.53
C ALA A 414 17.90 21.21 6.40
N THR A 415 17.42 22.30 7.01
CA THR A 415 18.22 23.09 7.95
C THR A 415 18.48 22.33 9.25
N ALA A 416 17.50 21.59 9.76
CA ALA A 416 17.63 20.77 10.99
C ALA A 416 18.59 19.58 10.84
N HIS A 417 18.81 19.14 9.59
CA HIS A 417 19.80 18.14 9.20
C HIS A 417 21.15 18.75 8.81
N GLU A 418 21.31 20.07 8.94
CA GLU A 418 22.55 20.80 8.63
C GLU A 418 23.03 20.63 7.18
N ILE A 419 22.13 20.27 6.27
CA ILE A 419 22.47 20.08 4.85
C ILE A 419 22.33 21.38 4.04
N ILE A 420 21.49 22.32 4.50
CA ILE A 420 21.36 23.65 3.90
C ILE A 420 21.61 24.75 4.94
N PHE A 421 22.11 25.88 4.46
CA PHE A 421 22.33 27.10 5.24
C PHE A 421 21.85 28.32 4.44
N GLY A 422 21.45 29.38 5.16
CA GLY A 422 21.10 30.67 4.57
C GLY A 422 22.32 31.47 4.08
N ARG A 423 22.09 32.66 3.55
CA ARG A 423 23.15 33.53 3.00
C ARG A 423 24.02 34.24 4.04
N GLY A 424 23.57 34.27 5.30
CA GLY A 424 24.28 34.93 6.41
C GLY A 424 23.65 36.24 6.89
N ASP A 425 22.71 36.82 6.13
CA ASP A 425 21.90 38.01 6.45
C ASP A 425 20.55 37.68 7.14
N GLY A 426 20.29 36.38 7.32
CA GLY A 426 19.04 35.85 7.84
C GLY A 426 18.05 35.37 6.77
N ASN A 427 18.42 35.46 5.49
CA ASN A 427 17.62 34.98 4.36
C ASN A 427 18.13 33.64 3.81
N PHE A 428 17.25 32.91 3.12
CA PHE A 428 17.56 31.69 2.39
C PHE A 428 17.63 31.88 0.87
N ASP A 429 16.90 32.85 0.34
CA ASP A 429 16.64 33.13 -1.08
C ASP A 429 15.99 31.95 -1.83
N PRO A 430 14.80 31.46 -1.44
CA PRO A 430 14.20 30.24 -2.01
C PRO A 430 13.88 30.34 -3.51
N LYS A 431 13.77 31.56 -4.05
CA LYS A 431 13.46 31.84 -5.45
C LYS A 431 14.69 32.05 -6.33
N ALA A 432 15.88 32.23 -5.73
CA ALA A 432 17.12 32.32 -6.50
C ALA A 432 17.47 30.95 -7.09
N THR A 433 18.02 30.95 -8.31
CA THR A 433 18.61 29.75 -8.91
C THR A 433 19.86 29.31 -8.13
N ILE A 434 20.18 28.02 -8.21
CA ILE A 434 21.40 27.48 -7.60
C ILE A 434 22.49 27.18 -8.60
N THR A 435 23.72 27.46 -8.17
CA THR A 435 24.93 27.03 -8.87
C THR A 435 25.29 25.58 -8.56
N ARG A 436 26.07 24.94 -9.44
CA ARG A 436 26.58 23.57 -9.24
C ARG A 436 27.34 23.40 -7.93
N GLN A 437 28.21 24.35 -7.58
CA GLN A 437 29.01 24.27 -6.35
C GLN A 437 28.15 24.40 -5.07
N GLU A 438 27.05 25.15 -5.11
CA GLU A 438 26.08 25.21 -4.01
C GLU A 438 25.33 23.88 -3.88
N ALA A 439 24.86 23.32 -5.00
CA ALA A 439 24.19 22.01 -5.03
C ALA A 439 25.08 20.91 -4.46
N PHE A 440 26.35 20.86 -4.88
CA PHE A 440 27.33 19.88 -4.40
C PHE A 440 27.62 20.05 -2.92
N SER A 441 27.68 21.29 -2.43
CA SER A 441 27.87 21.56 -1.01
C SER A 441 26.70 21.09 -0.16
N MET A 442 25.47 21.25 -0.63
CA MET A 442 24.29 20.74 0.08
C MET A 442 24.24 19.21 0.09
N LEU A 443 24.53 18.58 -1.05
CA LEU A 443 24.55 17.12 -1.18
C LEU A 443 25.70 16.46 -0.39
N ALA A 444 26.92 17.02 -0.45
CA ALA A 444 28.08 16.48 0.24
C ALA A 444 27.90 16.51 1.77
N ARG A 445 27.24 17.54 2.32
CA ARG A 445 26.90 17.59 3.75
C ARG A 445 26.02 16.43 4.18
N SER A 446 25.21 15.89 3.28
CA SER A 446 24.35 14.76 3.60
C SER A 446 25.13 13.45 3.79
N LEU A 447 26.37 13.34 3.30
CA LEU A 447 27.13 12.09 3.18
C LEU A 447 27.98 11.72 4.44
N ASN A 448 27.60 12.08 5.67
CA ASN A 448 28.30 11.63 6.90
C ASN A 448 29.84 11.87 6.94
N LYS A 449 30.30 13.10 6.66
CA LYS A 449 31.70 13.54 6.81
C LYS A 449 32.73 12.65 6.08
N GLU A 450 32.44 12.33 4.83
CA GLU A 450 33.40 11.68 3.93
C GLU A 450 34.71 12.46 3.81
N LYS A 451 35.81 11.72 3.70
CA LYS A 451 37.14 12.32 3.60
C LYS A 451 37.30 13.01 2.24
N ALA A 452 37.57 14.31 2.27
CA ALA A 452 37.91 15.08 1.07
C ALA A 452 39.30 14.70 0.55
N ASP A 453 39.43 14.61 -0.77
CA ASP A 453 40.71 14.49 -1.48
C ASP A 453 40.75 15.54 -2.59
N LEU A 454 41.35 16.70 -2.31
CA LEU A 454 41.37 17.82 -3.24
C LEU A 454 42.12 17.51 -4.54
N ALA A 455 43.02 16.51 -4.56
CA ALA A 455 43.77 16.15 -5.76
C ALA A 455 42.86 15.64 -6.87
N VAL A 456 41.70 15.05 -6.53
CA VAL A 456 40.72 14.61 -7.55
C VAL A 456 40.17 15.77 -8.37
N LEU A 457 40.29 17.03 -7.91
CA LEU A 457 39.85 18.20 -8.66
C LEU A 457 40.86 18.64 -9.73
N ASP A 458 42.10 18.14 -9.69
CA ASP A 458 43.16 18.51 -10.64
C ASP A 458 42.86 18.05 -12.07
N GLN A 459 41.95 17.09 -12.23
CA GLN A 459 41.45 16.65 -13.54
C GLN A 459 40.61 17.72 -14.25
N PHE A 460 40.09 18.72 -13.54
CA PHE A 460 39.22 19.75 -14.10
C PHE A 460 39.99 21.05 -14.39
N LYS A 461 39.91 21.52 -15.64
CA LYS A 461 40.58 22.74 -16.11
C LYS A 461 40.09 24.01 -15.41
N ASP A 462 38.85 23.98 -14.94
CA ASP A 462 38.15 25.08 -14.27
C ASP A 462 38.16 24.95 -12.73
N LYS A 463 39.02 24.10 -12.14
CA LYS A 463 39.12 23.94 -10.68
C LYS A 463 39.34 25.26 -9.92
N LYS A 464 40.03 26.22 -10.55
CA LYS A 464 40.30 27.56 -10.01
C LYS A 464 39.04 28.42 -9.85
N ASP A 465 37.95 28.06 -10.53
CA ASP A 465 36.67 28.75 -10.45
C ASP A 465 35.78 28.24 -9.31
N ILE A 466 36.18 27.14 -8.65
CA ILE A 466 35.52 26.61 -7.45
C ILE A 466 35.83 27.55 -6.28
N ALA A 467 34.79 28.08 -5.64
CA ALA A 467 34.97 28.92 -4.47
C ALA A 467 35.67 28.14 -3.33
N PRO A 468 36.55 28.76 -2.53
CA PRO A 468 37.28 28.06 -1.47
C PRO A 468 36.39 27.23 -0.53
N TRP A 469 35.22 27.75 -0.16
CA TRP A 469 34.25 27.07 0.71
C TRP A 469 33.59 25.83 0.08
N ALA A 470 33.64 25.68 -1.24
CA ALA A 470 33.02 24.57 -1.97
C ALA A 470 34.02 23.48 -2.37
N GLN A 471 35.33 23.72 -2.22
CA GLN A 471 36.38 22.81 -2.71
C GLN A 471 36.26 21.42 -2.09
N GLU A 472 36.10 21.32 -0.77
CA GLU A 472 35.94 20.03 -0.09
C GLU A 472 34.72 19.28 -0.60
N ALA A 473 33.55 19.94 -0.65
CA ALA A 473 32.32 19.32 -1.14
C ALA A 473 32.42 18.86 -2.59
N CYS A 474 33.02 19.67 -3.47
CA CYS A 474 33.26 19.30 -4.86
C CYS A 474 34.17 18.06 -4.94
N SER A 475 35.23 18.02 -4.13
CA SER A 475 36.15 16.88 -4.10
C SER A 475 35.48 15.59 -3.62
N VAL A 476 34.58 15.66 -2.63
CA VAL A 476 33.82 14.50 -2.15
C VAL A 476 32.90 13.97 -3.24
N MET A 477 32.15 14.85 -3.90
CA MET A 477 31.21 14.45 -4.96
C MET A 477 31.92 13.83 -6.17
N VAL A 478 33.08 14.36 -6.55
CA VAL A 478 33.92 13.81 -7.63
C VAL A 478 34.60 12.52 -7.20
N GLY A 479 35.24 12.49 -6.03
CA GLY A 479 36.00 11.35 -5.53
C GLY A 479 35.14 10.10 -5.31
N LYS A 480 33.86 10.29 -4.97
CA LYS A 480 32.87 9.20 -4.90
C LYS A 480 32.24 8.82 -6.24
N ASN A 481 32.66 9.45 -7.33
CA ASN A 481 32.10 9.23 -8.67
C ASN A 481 30.59 9.54 -8.75
N LEU A 482 30.10 10.42 -7.87
CA LEU A 482 28.71 10.90 -7.86
C LEU A 482 28.49 11.99 -8.93
N VAL A 483 29.58 12.63 -9.37
CA VAL A 483 29.61 13.63 -10.44
C VAL A 483 30.85 13.40 -11.31
N LYS A 484 30.66 13.38 -12.64
CA LYS A 484 31.75 13.22 -13.63
C LYS A 484 32.21 14.52 -14.31
N GLY A 485 31.52 15.64 -14.07
CA GLY A 485 31.75 16.91 -14.77
C GLY A 485 31.01 17.02 -16.11
N ARG A 486 31.14 18.17 -16.76
CA ARG A 486 30.66 18.48 -18.11
C ARG A 486 31.86 18.55 -19.08
N PRO A 487 31.66 18.54 -20.42
CA PRO A 487 32.77 18.61 -21.37
C PRO A 487 33.76 19.77 -21.15
N GLU A 488 33.27 20.90 -20.64
CA GLU A 488 34.04 22.11 -20.34
C GLU A 488 34.78 22.10 -18.99
N GLY A 489 34.46 21.16 -18.10
CA GLY A 489 34.99 21.11 -16.72
C GLY A 489 33.92 20.77 -15.68
N LEU A 490 34.15 21.11 -14.42
CA LEU A 490 33.18 20.89 -13.34
C LEU A 490 32.00 21.88 -13.39
N ALA A 491 32.22 23.04 -14.02
CA ALA A 491 31.33 24.18 -14.19
C ALA A 491 30.76 24.73 -12.86
N PRO A 492 31.58 25.05 -11.84
CA PRO A 492 31.11 25.29 -10.47
C PRO A 492 30.11 26.44 -10.32
N LYS A 493 30.21 27.47 -11.17
CA LYS A 493 29.33 28.65 -11.16
C LYS A 493 28.10 28.53 -12.07
N ALA A 494 28.01 27.47 -12.87
CA ALA A 494 26.87 27.28 -13.77
C ALA A 494 25.62 26.91 -12.98
N GLU A 495 24.46 27.34 -13.47
CA GLU A 495 23.17 26.91 -12.94
C GLU A 495 22.92 25.42 -13.22
N ILE A 496 22.12 24.78 -12.37
CA ILE A 496 21.64 23.42 -12.60
C ILE A 496 20.17 23.39 -13.02
N SER A 497 19.89 22.53 -13.99
CA SER A 497 18.52 22.26 -14.42
C SER A 497 17.78 21.35 -13.43
N ARG A 498 16.45 21.35 -13.46
CA ARG A 498 15.63 20.42 -12.66
C ARG A 498 15.95 18.95 -12.95
N ALA A 499 16.26 18.59 -14.20
CA ALA A 499 16.68 17.25 -14.58
C ALA A 499 18.03 16.87 -13.94
N GLU A 500 19.02 17.77 -14.02
CA GLU A 500 20.32 17.56 -13.37
C GLU A 500 20.18 17.47 -11.84
N ALA A 501 19.30 18.26 -11.23
CA ALA A 501 19.03 18.21 -9.80
C ALA A 501 18.55 16.82 -9.35
N VAL A 502 17.54 16.27 -10.05
CA VAL A 502 17.03 14.92 -9.77
C VAL A 502 18.13 13.88 -9.93
N GLN A 503 18.94 13.99 -10.98
CA GLN A 503 20.06 13.08 -11.21
C GLN A 503 21.08 13.12 -10.06
N LEU A 504 21.45 14.30 -9.59
CA LEU A 504 22.42 14.47 -8.51
C LEU A 504 21.88 13.94 -7.17
N ILE A 505 20.62 14.22 -6.86
CA ILE A 505 19.95 13.73 -5.65
C ILE A 505 19.88 12.20 -5.68
N TYR A 506 19.50 11.61 -6.81
CA TYR A 506 19.41 10.15 -6.98
C TYR A 506 20.75 9.45 -6.75
N GLN A 507 21.85 9.97 -7.31
CA GLN A 507 23.18 9.39 -7.12
C GLN A 507 23.60 9.40 -5.64
N VAL A 508 23.30 10.48 -4.93
CA VAL A 508 23.64 10.62 -3.50
C VAL A 508 22.76 9.74 -2.63
N ALA A 509 21.47 9.62 -2.94
CA ALA A 509 20.53 8.76 -2.24
C ALA A 509 20.94 7.28 -2.34
N GLY A 510 21.47 6.84 -3.50
CA GLY A 510 21.91 5.46 -3.71
C GLY A 510 23.22 5.06 -3.01
N VAL A 511 23.90 5.99 -2.34
CA VAL A 511 25.17 5.74 -1.62
C VAL A 511 25.00 5.77 -0.10
N LYS A 512 23.87 6.26 0.40
CA LYS A 512 23.45 6.11 1.80
C LYS A 512 22.82 4.75 2.03
#